data_AF-A0A7V1GH29-F1
#
_entry.id   AF-A0A7V1GH29-F1
#
_cell.length_a   1.000
_cell.length_b   1.000
_cell.length_c   1.000
_cell.angle_alpha   90.00
_cell.angle_beta   90.00
_cell.angle_gamma   90.00
#
_symmetry.space_group_name_H-M   'P 1'
#
loop_
_entity.id
_entity.type
_entity.pdbx_description
1 polymer ?
#
loop_
_entity_poly.entity_id
_entity_poly.type
_entity_poly.pdbx_seq_one_letter_code
_entity_poly.pdbx_strand_id
1 'polypeptide(L)'
;MNWWGKVLGGSFGFMLGGPLGAILGTVLGHRFDKGIEGIKQQIPWHSGDQERVQTAFFTATFSIMGHIAKADGVVSKEEIALAQQLMAQMQLNPEQKQTAIRLFNEGKAADFPLNELLQQFRQECHRRKNLLRMFMEIQIQAAYADGSMDQSERLLLLNISQQLGFSRIEFEHLDSLIRAARQFGGGGQYYQQGQPGHAAPTSAQQL
;
A
#
# COMPACT_ATOMS: atom_id res chain seq x y z
N MET A 1 13.46 15.85 4.15
CA MET A 1 13.47 15.55 2.70
C MET A 1 12.23 14.72 2.38
N ASN A 2 11.32 15.25 1.56
CA ASN A 2 10.00 14.66 1.31
C ASN A 2 10.04 13.58 0.23
N TRP A 3 10.46 12.37 0.61
CA TRP A 3 10.66 11.26 -0.35
C TRP A 3 9.42 10.39 -0.57
N TRP A 4 8.43 10.46 0.32
CA TRP A 4 7.23 9.61 0.36
C TRP A 4 6.43 9.57 -0.95
N GLY A 5 6.29 10.69 -1.67
CA GLY A 5 5.52 10.71 -2.92
C GLY A 5 6.24 10.08 -4.12
N LYS A 6 7.58 10.06 -4.12
CA LYS A 6 8.39 9.64 -5.29
C LYS A 6 8.73 8.15 -5.24
N VAL A 7 8.93 7.59 -4.06
CA VAL A 7 9.19 6.13 -3.87
C VAL A 7 7.91 5.34 -3.89
N LEU A 8 6.91 5.77 -3.12
CA LEU A 8 5.69 4.99 -2.98
C LEU A 8 4.92 4.90 -4.29
N GLY A 9 4.95 5.92 -5.16
CA GLY A 9 4.32 5.82 -6.49
C GLY A 9 5.09 4.89 -7.45
N GLY A 10 6.40 5.10 -7.58
CA GLY A 10 7.22 4.39 -8.58
C GLY A 10 7.55 2.94 -8.21
N SER A 11 7.90 2.68 -6.95
CA SER A 11 8.29 1.35 -6.46
C SER A 11 7.08 0.43 -6.31
N PHE A 12 5.94 0.97 -5.89
CA PHE A 12 4.69 0.22 -5.75
C PHE A 12 4.05 -0.10 -7.11
N GLY A 13 4.11 0.85 -8.05
CA GLY A 13 3.78 0.61 -9.45
C GLY A 13 4.65 -0.48 -10.07
N PHE A 14 5.97 -0.45 -9.83
CA PHE A 14 6.90 -1.47 -10.34
C PHE A 14 6.57 -2.88 -9.83
N MET A 15 6.19 -3.01 -8.56
CA MET A 15 5.87 -4.30 -7.95
C MET A 15 4.54 -4.89 -8.44
N LEU A 16 3.57 -4.05 -8.83
CA LEU A 16 2.24 -4.48 -9.30
C LEU A 16 2.18 -4.82 -10.80
N GLY A 17 3.14 -4.37 -11.62
CA GLY A 17 3.07 -4.53 -13.07
C GLY A 17 4.40 -4.46 -13.82
N GLY A 18 5.53 -4.68 -13.15
CA GLY A 18 6.87 -4.58 -13.74
C GLY A 18 7.19 -3.16 -14.25
N PRO A 19 8.05 -3.02 -15.28
CA PRO A 19 8.46 -1.72 -15.80
C PRO A 19 7.28 -0.80 -16.24
N LEU A 20 6.19 -1.39 -16.74
CA LEU A 20 4.99 -0.63 -17.13
C LEU A 20 4.20 -0.11 -15.93
N GLY A 21 4.09 -0.92 -14.88
CA GLY A 21 3.52 -0.49 -13.61
C GLY A 21 4.35 0.62 -12.97
N ALA A 22 5.68 0.61 -13.10
CA ALA A 22 6.53 1.70 -12.65
C ALA A 22 6.26 3.01 -13.39
N ILE A 23 6.01 2.95 -14.70
CA ILE A 23 5.65 4.11 -15.52
C ILE A 23 4.28 4.66 -15.11
N LEU A 24 3.28 3.78 -14.91
CA LEU A 24 1.95 4.19 -14.43
C LEU A 24 2.00 4.77 -13.02
N GLY A 25 2.75 4.14 -12.12
CA GLY A 25 2.97 4.59 -10.75
C GLY A 25 3.75 5.91 -10.66
N THR A 26 4.73 6.12 -11.55
CA THR A 26 5.42 7.41 -11.68
C THR A 26 4.55 8.49 -12.31
N VAL A 27 3.67 8.17 -13.28
CA VAL A 27 2.72 9.15 -13.85
C VAL A 27 1.65 9.57 -12.83
N LEU A 28 1.12 8.64 -12.05
CA LEU A 28 0.22 8.91 -10.92
C LEU A 28 0.94 9.70 -9.81
N GLY A 29 2.18 9.33 -9.48
CA GLY A 29 3.04 10.09 -8.56
C GLY A 29 3.43 11.48 -9.09
N HIS A 30 3.53 11.67 -10.40
CA HIS A 30 3.86 12.95 -11.02
C HIS A 30 2.66 13.92 -11.02
N ARG A 31 1.43 13.41 -11.02
CA ARG A 31 0.20 14.21 -10.75
C ARG A 31 0.09 14.60 -9.27
N PHE A 32 0.66 13.82 -8.37
CA PHE A 32 0.83 14.17 -6.95
C PHE A 32 1.84 15.32 -6.77
N ASP A 33 2.94 15.31 -7.54
CA ASP A 33 3.95 16.39 -7.56
C ASP A 33 3.33 17.70 -8.09
N LYS A 34 2.53 17.66 -9.17
CA LYS A 34 1.84 18.87 -9.69
C LYS A 34 0.73 19.40 -8.79
N GLY A 35 0.08 18.54 -8.00
CA GLY A 35 -0.86 18.96 -6.95
C GLY A 35 -0.16 19.68 -5.80
N ILE A 36 1.03 19.21 -5.41
CA ILE A 36 1.82 19.83 -4.33
C ILE A 36 2.61 21.06 -4.81
N GLU A 37 3.12 21.09 -6.05
CA GLU A 37 3.76 22.26 -6.64
C GLU A 37 2.77 23.40 -6.89
N GLY A 38 1.54 23.09 -7.36
CA GLY A 38 0.46 24.08 -7.45
C GLY A 38 -0.02 24.60 -6.09
N ILE A 39 0.03 23.77 -5.04
CA ILE A 39 -0.33 24.14 -3.67
C ILE A 39 0.81 24.88 -2.94
N LYS A 40 2.08 24.62 -3.28
CA LYS A 40 3.26 25.35 -2.77
C LYS A 40 3.28 26.81 -3.21
N GLN A 41 2.63 27.14 -4.32
CA GLN A 41 2.63 28.49 -4.89
C GLN A 41 1.49 29.37 -4.40
N GLN A 42 0.52 28.84 -3.64
CA GLN A 42 -0.67 29.62 -3.22
C GLN A 42 -1.04 29.55 -1.74
N ILE A 43 -0.41 28.71 -0.91
CA ILE A 43 -0.69 28.69 0.54
C ILE A 43 0.63 28.65 1.32
N PRO A 44 0.88 29.57 2.28
CA PRO A 44 2.05 29.51 3.15
C PRO A 44 1.87 28.35 4.14
N TRP A 45 2.40 27.18 3.81
CA TRP A 45 2.39 26.02 4.70
C TRP A 45 3.52 26.13 5.72
N HIS A 46 3.18 26.04 7.01
CA HIS A 46 4.16 25.96 8.09
C HIS A 46 4.67 24.51 8.17
N SER A 47 5.98 24.31 8.31
CA SER A 47 6.63 22.99 8.34
C SER A 47 6.03 21.99 9.35
N GLY A 48 5.37 22.48 10.42
CA GLY A 48 4.72 21.66 11.44
C GLY A 48 3.47 20.90 10.97
N ASP A 49 2.71 21.43 10.01
CA ASP A 49 1.49 20.75 9.51
C ASP A 49 1.83 19.46 8.76
N GLN A 50 2.99 19.45 8.11
CA GLN A 50 3.42 18.29 7.34
C GLN A 50 3.89 17.13 8.24
N GLU A 51 4.56 17.45 9.33
CA GLU A 51 5.02 16.47 10.32
C GLU A 51 3.83 15.81 11.03
N ARG A 52 2.82 16.60 11.41
CA ARG A 52 1.58 16.08 12.01
C ARG A 52 0.86 15.08 11.10
N VAL A 53 0.70 15.42 9.82
CA VAL A 53 0.08 14.52 8.82
C VAL A 53 0.86 13.22 8.68
N GLN A 54 2.19 13.29 8.65
CA GLN A 54 3.04 12.10 8.53
C GLN A 54 2.92 11.20 9.75
N THR A 55 2.97 11.79 10.94
CA THR A 55 2.79 11.05 12.21
C THR A 55 1.41 10.43 12.27
N ALA A 56 0.35 11.18 11.95
CA ALA A 56 -1.02 10.67 11.94
C ALA A 56 -1.19 9.52 10.94
N PHE A 57 -0.64 9.66 9.73
CA PHE A 57 -0.67 8.59 8.72
C PHE A 57 0.09 7.35 9.17
N PHE A 58 1.29 7.53 9.72
CA PHE A 58 2.12 6.44 10.22
C PHE A 58 1.42 5.69 11.37
N THR A 59 0.96 6.44 12.39
CA THR A 59 0.21 5.90 13.53
C THR A 59 -1.04 5.16 13.08
N ALA A 60 -1.86 5.78 12.22
CA ALA A 60 -3.07 5.14 11.73
C ALA A 60 -2.77 3.88 10.92
N THR A 61 -1.76 3.92 10.04
CA THR A 61 -1.45 2.79 9.16
C THR A 61 -1.10 1.54 9.95
N PHE A 62 -0.15 1.63 10.88
CA PHE A 62 0.30 0.45 11.63
C PHE A 62 -0.72 -0.01 12.68
N SER A 63 -1.42 0.92 13.34
CA SER A 63 -2.45 0.56 14.33
C SER A 63 -3.66 -0.10 13.68
N ILE A 64 -4.12 0.41 12.54
CA ILE A 64 -5.27 -0.18 11.82
C ILE A 64 -4.90 -1.53 11.19
N MET A 65 -3.68 -1.70 10.67
CA MET A 65 -3.22 -3.02 10.23
C MET A 65 -3.27 -4.05 11.36
N GLY A 66 -2.84 -3.67 12.57
CA GLY A 66 -2.94 -4.53 13.75
C GLY A 66 -4.39 -4.85 14.14
N HIS A 67 -5.27 -3.86 14.05
CA HIS A 67 -6.69 -4.04 14.36
C HIS A 67 -7.39 -4.97 13.35
N ILE A 68 -7.07 -4.86 12.07
CA ILE A 68 -7.58 -5.75 11.01
C ILE A 68 -7.06 -7.17 11.23
N ALA A 69 -5.76 -7.35 11.43
CA ALA A 69 -5.15 -8.66 11.71
C ALA A 69 -5.72 -9.34 12.96
N LYS A 70 -6.27 -8.56 13.90
CA LYS A 70 -6.93 -9.10 15.10
C LYS A 70 -8.29 -9.73 14.80
N ALA A 71 -8.99 -9.31 13.74
CA ALA A 71 -10.30 -9.84 13.36
C ALA A 71 -10.24 -11.38 13.19
N ASP A 72 -9.11 -11.89 12.70
CA ASP A 72 -8.90 -13.31 12.41
C ASP A 72 -8.20 -14.06 13.55
N GLY A 73 -7.71 -13.32 14.56
CA GLY A 73 -7.24 -13.84 15.84
C GLY A 73 -5.76 -14.23 15.91
N VAL A 74 -5.08 -14.54 14.79
CA VAL A 74 -3.66 -14.89 14.74
C VAL A 74 -2.95 -14.15 13.61
N VAL A 75 -1.84 -13.48 13.95
CA VAL A 75 -1.01 -12.80 12.95
C VAL A 75 -0.24 -13.82 12.13
N SER A 76 -0.44 -13.84 10.80
CA SER A 76 0.21 -14.73 9.86
C SER A 76 1.64 -14.27 9.51
N LYS A 77 2.45 -15.16 8.91
CA LYS A 77 3.81 -14.80 8.45
C LYS A 77 3.73 -13.79 7.31
N GLU A 78 2.68 -13.89 6.50
CA GLU A 78 2.39 -13.09 5.34
C GLU A 78 2.06 -11.64 5.74
N GLU A 79 1.29 -11.46 6.81
CA GLU A 79 1.03 -10.14 7.40
C GLU A 79 2.30 -9.49 7.97
N ILE A 80 3.15 -10.28 8.65
CA ILE A 80 4.45 -9.81 9.14
C ILE A 80 5.34 -9.38 7.96
N ALA A 81 5.39 -10.18 6.89
CA ALA A 81 6.17 -9.86 5.70
C ALA A 81 5.68 -8.57 5.04
N LEU A 82 4.37 -8.36 4.94
CA LEU A 82 3.80 -7.13 4.42
C LEU A 82 4.14 -5.93 5.30
N ALA A 83 4.00 -6.05 6.62
CA ALA A 83 4.37 -4.99 7.56
C ALA A 83 5.86 -4.62 7.41
N GLN A 84 6.75 -5.61 7.31
CA GLN A 84 8.18 -5.39 7.08
C GLN A 84 8.47 -4.72 5.74
N GLN A 85 7.79 -5.14 4.67
CA GLN A 85 7.92 -4.53 3.36
C GLN A 85 7.47 -3.07 3.39
N LEU A 86 6.35 -2.78 4.07
CA LEU A 86 5.87 -1.42 4.24
C LEU A 86 6.89 -0.59 5.00
N MET A 87 7.41 -1.07 6.14
CA MET A 87 8.48 -0.38 6.88
C MET A 87 9.72 -0.10 6.02
N ALA A 88 10.09 -1.01 5.12
CA ALA A 88 11.20 -0.82 4.20
C ALA A 88 10.90 0.24 3.13
N GLN A 89 9.70 0.23 2.54
CA GLN A 89 9.26 1.23 1.57
C GLN A 89 9.17 2.63 2.18
N MET A 90 8.76 2.69 3.44
CA MET A 90 8.74 3.89 4.28
C MET A 90 10.13 4.38 4.72
N GLN A 91 11.19 3.59 4.44
CA GLN A 91 12.57 3.75 4.94
C GLN A 91 12.65 4.10 6.42
N LEU A 92 11.88 3.36 7.23
CA LEU A 92 11.91 3.56 8.66
C LEU A 92 13.31 3.24 9.20
N ASN A 93 13.83 4.13 10.04
CA ASN A 93 15.02 3.86 10.84
C ASN A 93 14.69 2.81 11.94
N PRO A 94 15.70 2.27 12.65
CA PRO A 94 15.47 1.26 13.69
C PRO A 94 14.45 1.66 14.76
N GLU A 95 14.46 2.92 15.21
CA GLU A 95 13.55 3.45 16.23
C GLU A 95 12.10 3.54 15.72
N GLN A 96 11.94 3.96 14.47
CA GLN A 96 10.64 4.02 13.79
C GLN A 96 10.09 2.62 13.53
N LYS A 97 10.94 1.64 13.18
CA LYS A 97 10.51 0.23 13.05
C LYS A 97 9.98 -0.31 14.38
N GLN A 98 10.68 -0.06 15.49
CA GLN A 98 10.19 -0.44 16.82
C GLN A 98 8.85 0.23 17.15
N THR A 99 8.70 1.50 16.78
CA THR A 99 7.44 2.23 16.95
C THR A 99 6.32 1.62 16.10
N ALA A 100 6.58 1.28 14.84
CA ALA A 100 5.61 0.62 13.96
C ALA A 100 5.15 -0.73 14.53
N ILE A 101 6.09 -1.53 15.07
CA ILE A 101 5.78 -2.80 15.75
C ILE A 101 4.89 -2.55 16.98
N ARG A 102 5.22 -1.53 17.78
CA ARG A 102 4.42 -1.17 18.96
C ARG A 102 2.99 -0.76 18.56
N LEU A 103 2.84 0.13 17.59
CA LEU A 103 1.54 0.57 17.07
C LEU A 103 0.71 -0.59 16.53
N PHE A 104 1.34 -1.50 15.78
CA PHE A 104 0.68 -2.72 15.31
C PHE A 104 0.19 -3.59 16.48
N ASN A 105 0.98 -3.72 17.55
CA ASN A 105 0.57 -4.45 18.73
C ASN A 105 -0.55 -3.74 19.51
N GLU A 106 -0.51 -2.42 19.62
CA GLU A 106 -1.58 -1.61 20.22
C GLU A 106 -2.89 -1.74 19.44
N GLY A 107 -2.82 -1.81 18.10
CA GLY A 107 -3.96 -2.08 17.22
C GLY A 107 -4.74 -3.36 17.54
N LYS A 108 -4.05 -4.37 18.06
CA LYS A 108 -4.65 -5.67 18.43
C LYS A 108 -5.40 -5.66 19.76
N ALA A 109 -5.37 -4.55 20.50
CA ALA A 109 -6.07 -4.44 21.78
C ALA A 109 -7.58 -4.63 21.60
N ALA A 110 -8.23 -5.29 22.56
CA ALA A 110 -9.67 -5.55 22.49
C ALA A 110 -10.51 -4.26 22.59
N ASP A 111 -9.97 -3.26 23.26
CA ASP A 111 -10.51 -1.92 23.49
C ASP A 111 -9.88 -0.87 22.55
N PHE A 112 -9.34 -1.29 21.40
CA PHE A 112 -8.71 -0.39 20.44
C PHE A 112 -9.66 0.76 20.02
N PRO A 113 -9.27 2.04 20.19
CA PRO A 113 -10.15 3.18 19.95
C PRO A 113 -10.23 3.56 18.47
N LEU A 114 -10.76 2.65 17.65
CA LEU A 114 -10.84 2.78 16.18
C LEU A 114 -11.40 4.12 15.73
N ASN A 115 -12.56 4.50 16.28
CA ASN A 115 -13.28 5.70 15.84
C ASN A 115 -12.51 6.99 16.16
N GLU A 116 -11.90 7.07 17.33
CA GLU A 116 -11.12 8.25 17.75
C GLU A 116 -9.87 8.41 16.88
N LEU A 117 -9.17 7.29 16.62
CA LEU A 117 -8.00 7.28 15.76
C LEU A 117 -8.35 7.70 14.32
N LEU A 118 -9.44 7.20 13.75
CA LEU A 118 -9.89 7.58 12.40
C LEU A 118 -10.34 9.04 12.34
N GLN A 119 -11.03 9.53 13.38
CA GLN A 119 -11.43 10.92 13.48
C GLN A 119 -10.21 11.85 13.50
N GLN A 120 -9.22 11.56 14.33
CA GLN A 120 -7.97 12.32 14.40
C GLN A 120 -7.21 12.24 13.08
N PHE A 121 -7.07 11.03 12.50
CA PHE A 121 -6.40 10.85 11.22
C PHE A 121 -7.05 11.66 10.09
N ARG A 122 -8.39 11.67 10.03
CA ARG A 122 -9.14 12.47 9.05
C ARG A 122 -8.97 13.97 9.28
N GLN A 123 -8.97 14.43 10.53
CA GLN A 123 -8.72 15.83 10.87
C GLN A 123 -7.33 16.28 10.41
N GLU A 124 -6.29 15.51 10.75
CA GLU A 124 -4.91 15.80 10.37
C GLU A 124 -4.74 15.78 8.84
N CYS A 125 -5.37 14.86 8.13
CA CYS A 125 -5.34 14.82 6.66
C CYS A 125 -6.07 15.99 5.97
N HIS A 126 -6.90 16.76 6.69
CA HIS A 126 -7.68 17.88 6.14
C HIS A 126 -8.41 17.50 4.83
N ARG A 127 -8.13 18.22 3.73
CA ARG A 127 -8.75 18.01 2.40
C ARG A 127 -7.93 17.09 1.49
N ARG A 128 -6.90 16.41 2.00
CA ARG A 128 -5.96 15.59 1.21
C ARG A 128 -6.54 14.21 0.90
N LYS A 129 -7.57 14.16 0.05
CA LYS A 129 -8.25 12.92 -0.37
C LYS A 129 -7.29 11.84 -0.89
N ASN A 130 -6.19 12.23 -1.53
CA ASN A 130 -5.19 11.29 -2.03
C ASN A 130 -4.48 10.52 -0.89
N LEU A 131 -4.24 11.15 0.27
CA LEU A 131 -3.64 10.47 1.42
C LEU A 131 -4.60 9.46 2.03
N LEU A 132 -5.87 9.84 2.18
CA LEU A 132 -6.92 8.92 2.65
C LEU A 132 -7.08 7.74 1.70
N ARG A 133 -6.99 7.99 0.39
CA ARG A 133 -7.07 6.93 -0.63
C ARG A 133 -5.88 5.98 -0.54
N MET A 134 -4.67 6.52 -0.46
CA MET A 134 -3.45 5.72 -0.29
C MET A 134 -3.50 4.90 1.01
N PHE A 135 -3.99 5.49 2.10
CA PHE A 135 -4.23 4.77 3.35
C PHE A 135 -5.16 3.57 3.12
N MET A 136 -6.32 3.79 2.50
CA MET A 136 -7.27 2.70 2.20
C MET A 136 -6.67 1.63 1.29
N GLU A 137 -5.89 2.01 0.28
CA GLU A 137 -5.21 1.07 -0.61
C GLU A 137 -4.23 0.17 0.17
N ILE A 138 -3.47 0.72 1.11
CA ILE A 138 -2.58 -0.05 1.98
C ILE A 138 -3.36 -1.01 2.87
N GLN A 139 -4.44 -0.55 3.50
CA GLN A 139 -5.23 -1.40 4.40
C GLN A 139 -5.92 -2.55 3.66
N ILE A 140 -6.47 -2.29 2.46
CA ILE A 140 -7.10 -3.34 1.63
C ILE A 140 -6.05 -4.35 1.17
N GLN A 141 -4.84 -3.91 0.78
CA GLN A 141 -3.77 -4.85 0.42
C GLN A 141 -3.33 -5.72 1.60
N ALA A 142 -3.33 -5.15 2.80
CA ALA A 142 -3.01 -5.88 4.02
C ALA A 142 -4.01 -6.99 4.32
N ALA A 143 -5.30 -6.72 4.18
CA ALA A 143 -6.34 -7.73 4.32
C ALA A 143 -6.35 -8.80 3.20
N TYR A 144 -5.46 -8.70 2.21
CA TYR A 144 -5.24 -9.79 1.26
C TYR A 144 -3.90 -10.51 1.48
N ALA A 145 -3.10 -10.16 2.49
CA ALA A 145 -1.72 -10.64 2.62
C ALA A 145 -1.62 -12.18 2.57
N ASP A 146 -2.59 -12.88 3.14
CA ASP A 146 -2.70 -14.34 3.21
C ASP A 146 -3.32 -15.01 1.96
N GLY A 147 -3.85 -14.22 1.02
CA GLY A 147 -4.46 -14.70 -0.23
C GLY A 147 -5.90 -14.25 -0.44
N SER A 148 -6.68 -14.05 0.62
CA SER A 148 -8.11 -13.72 0.51
C SER A 148 -8.61 -12.94 1.71
N MET A 149 -9.25 -11.80 1.44
CA MET A 149 -9.95 -11.05 2.49
C MET A 149 -11.22 -11.77 2.94
N ASP A 150 -11.35 -11.97 4.25
CA ASP A 150 -12.51 -12.59 4.86
C ASP A 150 -13.71 -11.63 4.94
N GLN A 151 -14.87 -12.11 5.43
CA GLN A 151 -16.05 -11.25 5.55
C GLN A 151 -15.92 -10.22 6.70
N SER A 152 -15.23 -10.57 7.78
CA SER A 152 -14.99 -9.74 8.97
C SER A 152 -14.17 -8.51 8.62
N GLU A 153 -13.01 -8.73 8.00
CA GLU A 153 -12.06 -7.75 7.51
C GLU A 153 -12.73 -6.84 6.49
N ARG A 154 -13.51 -7.41 5.57
CA ARG A 154 -14.23 -6.63 4.57
C ARG A 154 -15.25 -5.69 5.19
N LEU A 155 -16.01 -6.15 6.18
CA LEU A 155 -16.98 -5.30 6.90
C LEU A 155 -16.27 -4.22 7.71
N LEU A 156 -15.14 -4.55 8.34
CA LEU A 156 -14.31 -3.61 9.07
C LEU A 156 -13.72 -2.53 8.14
N LEU A 157 -13.14 -2.92 7.01
CA LEU A 157 -12.60 -2.00 6.00
C LEU A 157 -13.68 -1.11 5.38
N LEU A 158 -14.88 -1.66 5.13
CA LEU A 158 -16.01 -0.87 4.67
C LEU A 158 -16.41 0.19 5.72
N ASN A 159 -16.46 -0.18 7.00
CA ASN A 159 -16.72 0.75 8.10
C ASN A 159 -15.65 1.86 8.16
N ILE A 160 -14.36 1.48 8.14
CA ILE A 160 -13.23 2.42 8.11
C ILE A 160 -13.37 3.39 6.93
N SER A 161 -13.69 2.89 5.74
CA SER A 161 -13.84 3.72 4.53
C SER A 161 -14.95 4.77 4.69
N GLN A 162 -16.08 4.40 5.29
CA GLN A 162 -17.20 5.31 5.51
C GLN A 162 -16.83 6.42 6.50
N GLN A 163 -16.11 6.09 7.58
CA GLN A 163 -15.63 7.07 8.56
C GLN A 163 -14.64 8.07 7.94
N LEU A 164 -13.82 7.61 6.99
CA LEU A 164 -12.90 8.46 6.25
C LEU A 164 -13.58 9.26 5.13
N GLY A 165 -14.87 9.03 4.89
CA GLY A 165 -15.69 9.78 3.94
C GLY A 165 -15.72 9.20 2.53
N PHE A 166 -15.37 7.92 2.36
CA PHE A 166 -15.58 7.19 1.11
C PHE A 166 -17.01 6.64 1.05
N SER A 167 -17.61 6.73 -0.14
CA SER A 167 -18.83 6.00 -0.44
C SER A 167 -18.55 4.51 -0.58
N ARG A 168 -19.60 3.69 -0.45
CA ARG A 168 -19.51 2.25 -0.70
C ARG A 168 -18.96 1.97 -2.11
N ILE A 169 -19.39 2.72 -3.12
CA ILE A 169 -18.95 2.53 -4.51
C ILE A 169 -17.45 2.78 -4.65
N GLU A 170 -16.90 3.80 -3.99
CA GLU A 170 -15.45 4.06 -3.98
C GLU A 170 -14.67 2.93 -3.34
N PHE A 171 -15.16 2.37 -2.22
CA PHE A 171 -14.56 1.20 -1.59
C PHE A 171 -14.57 -0.02 -2.52
N GLU A 172 -15.72 -0.36 -3.11
CA GLU A 172 -15.84 -1.50 -4.04
C GLU A 172 -14.91 -1.34 -5.25
N HIS A 173 -14.78 -0.12 -5.77
CA HIS A 173 -13.86 0.17 -6.87
C HIS A 173 -12.39 -0.04 -6.45
N LEU A 174 -11.96 0.48 -5.30
CA LEU A 174 -10.60 0.25 -4.79
C LEU A 174 -10.31 -1.23 -4.55
N ASP A 175 -11.26 -1.95 -3.94
CA ASP A 175 -11.16 -3.40 -3.73
C ASP A 175 -10.99 -4.14 -5.05
N SER A 176 -11.81 -3.82 -6.06
CA SER A 176 -11.73 -4.46 -7.38
C SER A 176 -10.38 -4.23 -8.08
N LEU A 177 -9.82 -3.02 -7.99
CA LEU A 177 -8.53 -2.69 -8.58
C LEU A 177 -7.39 -3.49 -7.93
N ILE A 178 -7.43 -3.63 -6.60
CA ILE A 178 -6.41 -4.37 -5.84
C ILE A 178 -6.53 -5.88 -6.11
N ARG A 179 -7.76 -6.43 -6.11
CA ARG A 179 -8.01 -7.83 -6.51
C ARG A 179 -7.45 -8.13 -7.90
N ALA A 180 -7.76 -7.27 -8.88
CA ALA A 180 -7.29 -7.44 -10.25
C ALA A 180 -5.77 -7.37 -10.35
N ALA A 181 -5.13 -6.38 -9.71
CA ALA A 181 -3.67 -6.22 -9.76
C ALA A 181 -2.94 -7.44 -9.18
N ARG A 182 -3.50 -8.11 -8.16
CA ARG A 182 -2.95 -9.36 -7.62
C ARG A 182 -3.08 -10.55 -8.58
N GLN A 183 -4.19 -10.64 -9.31
CA GLN A 183 -4.40 -11.71 -10.31
C GLN A 183 -3.44 -11.59 -11.48
N PHE A 184 -3.16 -10.36 -11.95
CA PHE A 184 -2.23 -10.14 -13.06
C PHE A 184 -0.75 -10.15 -12.63
N GLY A 185 -0.44 -9.78 -11.38
CA GLY A 185 0.92 -9.81 -10.84
C GLY A 185 1.49 -11.21 -10.60
N GLY A 186 0.65 -12.25 -10.52
CA GLY A 186 1.06 -13.65 -10.31
C GLY A 186 1.28 -14.48 -11.58
N GLY A 187 1.04 -13.92 -12.78
CA GLY A 187 0.96 -14.67 -14.04
C GLY A 187 2.21 -14.66 -14.94
N GLY A 188 3.37 -14.24 -14.44
CA GLY A 188 4.57 -14.01 -15.24
C GLY A 188 5.61 -15.14 -15.21
N GLN A 189 5.22 -16.42 -15.31
CA GLN A 189 6.20 -17.51 -15.26
C GLN A 189 5.87 -18.76 -16.10
N TYR A 190 5.41 -18.62 -17.35
CA TYR A 190 5.43 -19.73 -18.32
C TYR A 190 5.61 -19.25 -19.76
N TYR A 191 6.85 -18.91 -20.13
CA TYR A 191 7.37 -19.07 -21.49
C TYR A 191 8.83 -19.51 -21.42
N GLN A 192 9.07 -20.68 -20.81
CA GLN A 192 10.25 -21.47 -21.14
C GLN A 192 9.89 -22.32 -22.35
N GLN A 193 9.94 -21.71 -23.54
CA GLN A 193 9.85 -22.45 -24.78
C GLN A 193 11.18 -23.18 -24.97
N GLY A 194 11.25 -24.40 -24.42
CA GLY A 194 12.30 -25.35 -24.77
C GLY A 194 12.25 -25.60 -26.27
N GLN A 195 13.29 -25.15 -26.97
CA GLN A 195 13.54 -25.54 -28.36
C GLN A 195 13.64 -27.06 -28.44
N PRO A 196 12.80 -27.74 -29.25
CA PRO A 196 13.03 -29.13 -29.58
C PRO A 196 14.30 -29.23 -30.43
N GLY A 197 15.23 -30.08 -30.02
CA GLY A 197 16.43 -30.39 -30.77
C GLY A 197 16.08 -30.84 -32.18
N HIS A 198 16.45 -30.04 -33.17
CA HIS A 198 16.63 -30.51 -34.54
C HIS A 198 18.05 -31.02 -34.68
N ALA A 199 18.18 -32.34 -34.58
CA ALA A 199 19.32 -33.05 -35.13
C ALA A 199 19.34 -32.80 -36.64
N ALA A 200 20.35 -32.08 -37.12
CA ALA A 200 20.72 -32.04 -38.53
C ALA A 200 21.90 -32.99 -38.75
N PRO A 201 21.93 -33.71 -39.88
CA PRO A 201 22.95 -34.73 -40.14
C PRO A 201 24.27 -34.11 -40.58
N THR A 202 25.31 -34.89 -40.32
CA THR A 202 26.69 -34.76 -40.77
C THR A 202 26.83 -34.50 -42.27
N SER A 203 27.56 -33.45 -42.65
CA SER A 203 28.35 -33.42 -43.90
C SER A 203 29.41 -32.29 -43.89
N ALA A 204 30.65 -32.73 -43.69
CA ALA A 204 31.92 -32.37 -44.34
C ALA A 204 32.17 -30.98 -45.02
N GLN A 205 33.43 -30.54 -44.83
CA GLN A 205 34.33 -29.79 -45.74
C GLN A 205 34.45 -28.25 -45.64
N GLN A 206 35.70 -27.84 -45.31
CA GLN A 206 36.53 -26.76 -45.92
C GLN A 206 36.00 -25.32 -45.79
N LEU A 207 36.71 -24.30 -45.28
CA LEU A 207 38.14 -23.94 -45.22
C LEU A 207 38.45 -23.21 -43.89
#